data_AF-A0A8H6FZ22-F1
#
_entry.id   AF-A0A8H6FZ22-F1
#
_cell.length_a   1.000
_cell.length_b   1.000
_cell.length_c   1.000
_cell.angle_alpha   90.00
_cell.angle_beta   90.00
_cell.angle_gamma   90.00
#
_symmetry.space_group_name_H-M   'P 1'
#
loop_
_entity.id
_entity.type
_entity.pdbx_description
1 polymer ?
#
loop_
_entity_poly.entity_id
_entity_poly.type
_entity_poly.pdbx_seq_one_letter_code
_entity_poly.pdbx_strand_id
1 'polypeptide(L)'
;MCIKIVERYAVCRCIYYSHAVDACPAYGRRGHSIKTQEVLVGYTCSRHTVNGSRSASSQQYNYPDSGYASGSTGGRNADGSFRR
;
A
#
# COMPACT_ATOMS: atom_id res chain seq x y z
N MET A 1 -6.32 34.35 -0.52
CA MET A 1 -5.10 33.52 -0.65
C MET A 1 -5.49 32.27 -1.41
N CYS A 2 -4.71 31.84 -2.40
CA CYS A 2 -5.01 30.61 -3.12
C CYS A 2 -4.39 29.45 -2.38
N ILE A 3 -5.06 28.31 -2.42
CA ILE A 3 -4.66 27.15 -1.64
C ILE A 3 -4.40 26.00 -2.61
N LYS A 4 -3.28 25.30 -2.41
CA LYS A 4 -3.00 24.05 -3.09
C LYS A 4 -2.88 22.95 -2.04
N ILE A 5 -3.75 21.95 -2.12
CA ILE A 5 -3.69 20.79 -1.23
C ILE A 5 -2.76 19.75 -1.86
N VAL A 6 -1.79 19.27 -1.08
CA VAL A 6 -0.91 18.17 -1.47
C VAL A 6 -1.05 17.07 -0.43
N GLU A 7 -1.52 15.91 -0.88
CA GLU A 7 -1.67 14.73 -0.03
C GLU A 7 -0.37 13.95 -0.04
N ARG A 8 0.14 13.62 1.16
CA ARG A 8 1.38 12.88 1.35
C ARG A 8 1.21 11.74 2.34
N TYR A 9 2.13 10.79 2.24
CA TYR A 9 2.30 9.74 3.25
C TYR A 9 3.08 10.25 4.46
N ALA A 10 2.69 9.85 5.66
CA ALA A 10 3.24 10.36 6.92
C ALA A 10 4.74 10.07 7.08
N VAL A 11 5.17 8.85 6.71
CA VAL A 11 6.56 8.39 6.91
C VAL A 11 7.46 8.80 5.76
N CYS A 12 7.15 8.38 4.54
CA CYS A 12 8.02 8.59 3.39
C CYS A 12 7.82 9.94 2.68
N ARG A 13 6.80 10.72 3.07
CA ARG A 13 6.43 12.01 2.46
C ARG A 13 6.21 11.96 0.95
N CYS A 14 6.08 10.77 0.36
CA CYS A 14 5.73 10.61 -1.05
C CYS A 14 4.38 11.29 -1.32
N ILE A 15 4.26 11.92 -2.48
CA ILE A 15 3.01 12.54 -2.92
C ILE A 15 2.05 11.40 -3.27
N TYR A 16 0.91 11.38 -2.60
CA TYR A 16 -0.22 10.52 -2.97
C TYR A 16 -1.02 11.19 -4.08
N TYR A 17 -1.38 12.46 -3.87
CA TYR A 17 -2.14 13.24 -4.85
C TYR A 17 -1.85 14.73 -4.72
N SER A 18 -1.84 15.45 -5.84
CA SER A 18 -1.73 16.91 -5.87
C SER A 18 -3.00 17.51 -6.45
N HIS A 19 -3.72 18.27 -5.63
CA HIS A 19 -4.93 18.95 -6.08
C HIS A 19 -4.59 20.16 -6.95
N ALA A 20 -5.58 20.56 -7.76
CA ALA A 20 -5.56 21.85 -8.43
C ALA A 20 -5.52 22.99 -7.40
N VAL A 21 -5.08 24.16 -7.85
CA VAL A 21 -5.08 25.36 -7.01
C VAL A 21 -6.52 25.86 -6.87
N ASP A 22 -6.99 25.97 -5.64
CA ASP A 22 -8.25 26.64 -5.34
C ASP A 22 -8.04 28.16 -5.46
N ALA A 23 -8.68 28.73 -6.48
CA ALA A 23 -8.52 30.11 -6.88
C ALA A 23 -9.41 31.00 -6.01
N CYS A 24 -8.79 31.86 -5.20
CA CYS A 24 -9.53 32.91 -4.50
C CYS A 24 -9.94 34.05 -5.47
N PRO A 25 -10.87 34.94 -5.08
CA PRO A 25 -11.35 36.04 -5.94
C PRO A 25 -10.27 37.02 -6.43
N ALA A 26 -9.08 37.01 -5.82
CA ALA A 26 -7.94 37.83 -6.19
C ALA A 26 -6.89 37.08 -7.05
N TYR A 27 -7.23 35.89 -7.55
CA TYR A 27 -6.34 35.10 -8.42
C TYR A 27 -5.92 35.92 -9.65
N GLY A 28 -4.61 35.94 -9.94
CA GLY A 28 -4.03 36.72 -11.03
C GLY A 28 -3.70 38.19 -10.71
N ARG A 29 -4.07 38.71 -9.54
CA ARG A 29 -3.66 40.06 -9.10
C ARG A 29 -2.23 40.06 -8.54
N ARG A 30 -1.45 41.12 -8.78
CA ARG A 30 -0.09 41.27 -8.22
C ARG A 30 -0.12 41.22 -6.68
N GLY A 31 0.89 40.60 -6.07
CA GLY A 31 1.00 40.46 -4.62
C GLY A 31 0.22 39.27 -4.02
N HIS A 32 -0.31 38.40 -4.88
CA HIS A 32 -1.06 37.23 -4.47
C HIS A 32 -0.18 35.98 -4.40
N SER A 33 -0.11 35.33 -3.23
CA SER A 33 0.65 34.09 -3.03
C SER A 33 -0.24 32.84 -2.98
N ILE A 34 0.31 31.73 -3.47
CA ILE A 34 -0.28 30.39 -3.37
C ILE A 34 0.29 29.73 -2.13
N LYS A 35 -0.58 29.37 -1.19
CA LYS A 35 -0.21 28.62 0.01
C LYS A 35 -0.39 27.14 -0.25
N THR A 36 0.70 26.37 -0.14
CA THR A 36 0.62 24.91 -0.18
C THR A 36 0.28 24.38 1.20
N GLN A 37 -0.74 23.54 1.28
CA GLN A 37 -1.14 22.83 2.49
C GLN A 37 -0.89 21.34 2.30
N GLU A 38 -0.15 20.75 3.23
CA GLU A 38 0.13 19.32 3.21
C GLU A 38 -0.85 18.58 4.12
N VAL A 39 -1.48 17.53 3.59
CA VAL A 39 -2.39 16.66 4.32
C VAL A 39 -1.81 15.26 4.33
N LEU A 40 -1.79 14.61 5.50
CA LEU A 40 -1.31 13.24 5.65
C LEU A 40 -2.48 12.26 5.50
N VAL A 41 -2.41 11.38 4.51
CA VAL A 41 -3.52 10.49 4.13
C VAL A 41 -3.27 9.01 4.44
N GLY A 42 -2.03 8.63 4.75
CA GLY A 42 -1.67 7.23 5.05
C GLY A 42 -0.24 7.08 5.57
N TYR A 43 0.14 5.86 5.96
CA TYR A 43 1.43 5.59 6.60
C TYR A 43 2.61 5.58 5.61
N THR A 44 2.63 4.64 4.65
CA THR A 44 3.65 4.50 3.61
C THR A 44 3.03 4.27 2.23
N CYS A 45 3.72 4.70 1.17
CA CYS A 45 3.32 4.40 -0.22
C CYS A 45 3.73 2.99 -0.62
N SER A 46 3.15 2.42 -1.69
CA SER A 46 3.45 1.07 -2.20
C SER A 46 4.93 0.78 -2.53
N ARG A 47 5.74 1.83 -2.71
CA ARG A 47 7.20 1.69 -2.89
C ARG A 47 7.97 1.57 -1.57
N HIS A 48 7.39 2.06 -0.49
CA HIS A 48 7.94 2.06 0.87
C HIS A 48 7.11 1.20 1.83
N THR A 49 6.11 0.47 1.33
CA THR A 49 5.57 -0.67 2.04
C THR A 49 6.66 -1.72 2.06
N VAL A 50 7.01 -2.19 3.26
CA VAL A 50 7.86 -3.38 3.39
C VAL A 50 7.06 -4.54 2.81
N ASN A 51 7.24 -4.81 1.52
CA ASN A 51 6.88 -6.10 0.99
C ASN A 51 7.78 -7.09 1.72
N GLY A 52 7.23 -7.86 2.67
CA GLY A 52 7.86 -9.08 3.20
C GLY A 52 7.98 -10.16 2.12
N SER A 53 8.38 -9.78 0.91
CA SER A 53 8.31 -10.55 -0.33
C SER A 53 9.43 -10.14 -1.27
N ARG A 54 10.63 -9.88 -0.73
CA ARG A 54 11.90 -9.85 -1.49
C ARG A 54 13.02 -10.49 -0.68
N SER A 55 12.77 -11.73 -0.27
CA SER A 55 13.79 -12.77 -0.12
C SER A 55 13.05 -14.10 -0.15
N ALA A 56 12.68 -14.56 -1.34
CA ALA A 56 12.68 -15.99 -1.61
C ALA A 56 14.15 -16.44 -1.58
N SER A 57 14.75 -16.43 -0.39
CA SER A 57 15.87 -17.28 -0.06
C SER A 57 15.25 -18.41 0.73
N SER A 58 15.32 -19.60 0.16
CA SER A 58 14.97 -20.87 0.77
C SER A 58 15.58 -21.02 2.16
N GLN A 59 14.93 -20.50 3.20
CA GLN A 59 15.18 -20.89 4.58
C GLN A 59 13.85 -21.28 5.19
N GLN A 60 13.57 -22.56 4.93
CA GLN A 60 12.62 -23.43 5.57
C GLN A 60 12.91 -23.46 7.08
N TYR A 61 12.45 -22.44 7.80
CA TYR A 61 12.39 -22.50 9.26
C TYR A 61 11.18 -23.35 9.65
N ASN A 62 11.47 -24.63 9.86
CA ASN A 62 10.56 -25.64 10.37
C ASN A 62 10.23 -25.33 11.84
N TYR A 63 9.22 -24.50 12.07
CA TYR A 63 8.61 -24.33 13.39
C TYR A 63 7.39 -25.28 13.47
N PRO A 64 7.40 -26.32 14.33
CA PRO A 64 6.22 -27.12 14.56
C PRO A 64 5.25 -26.32 15.44
N ASP A 65 4.38 -25.52 14.81
CA ASP A 65 3.24 -24.96 15.53
C ASP A 65 2.15 -26.02 15.68
N SER A 66 1.65 -26.12 16.90
CA SER A 66 0.92 -27.24 17.44
C SER A 66 -0.54 -27.20 16.98
N GLY A 67 -0.94 -28.22 16.23
CA GLY A 67 -2.28 -28.82 16.15
C GLY A 67 -3.51 -27.95 16.43
N TYR A 68 -4.15 -27.48 15.37
CA TYR A 68 -5.61 -27.34 15.27
C TYR A 68 -6.01 -27.29 13.78
N ALA A 69 -6.21 -28.47 13.17
CA ALA A 69 -6.78 -28.58 11.84
C ALA A 69 -8.30 -28.73 11.96
N SER A 70 -9.04 -27.65 11.74
CA SER A 70 -10.49 -27.70 11.58
C SER A 70 -10.84 -27.95 10.12
N GLY A 71 -11.52 -29.08 9.90
CA GLY A 71 -11.79 -29.62 8.58
C GLY A 71 -12.68 -28.74 7.70
N SER A 72 -12.39 -28.80 6.40
CA SER A 72 -13.22 -28.56 5.20
C SER A 72 -12.22 -28.45 4.04
N THR A 73 -12.25 -29.15 2.91
CA THR A 73 -13.31 -29.83 2.14
C THR A 73 -12.61 -30.65 1.04
N GLY A 74 -13.31 -31.64 0.48
CA GLY A 74 -12.79 -32.74 -0.32
C GLY A 74 -12.07 -32.42 -1.64
N GLY A 75 -11.24 -33.39 -2.03
CA GLY A 75 -10.57 -33.46 -3.34
C GLY A 75 -9.83 -34.78 -3.53
N ARG A 76 -10.53 -35.93 -3.47
CA ARG A 76 -9.94 -37.24 -3.81
C ARG A 76 -9.90 -37.38 -5.33
N ASN A 77 -8.74 -37.20 -5.94
CA ASN A 77 -8.47 -37.77 -7.26
C ASN A 77 -7.80 -39.14 -7.04
N ALA A 78 -8.56 -40.20 -7.30
CA ALA A 78 -8.05 -41.56 -7.32
C ALA A 78 -7.35 -41.79 -8.68
N ASP A 79 -6.02 -41.88 -8.66
CA ASP A 79 -5.25 -42.40 -9.81
C ASP A 79 -4.86 -43.85 -9.49
N GLY A 80 -5.60 -44.78 -10.09
CA GLY A 80 -5.36 -46.21 -10.01
C GLY A 80 -4.34 -46.64 -11.06
N SER A 81 -3.10 -46.88 -10.64
CA SER A 81 -2.08 -47.52 -11.46
C SER A 81 -1.99 -49.02 -11.13
N PHE A 82 -2.69 -49.82 -11.94
CA PHE A 82 -2.65 -51.28 -11.95
C PHE A 82 -1.29 -51.75 -12.50
N ARG A 83 -0.45 -52.34 -11.64
CA ARG A 83 0.82 -52.97 -12.04
C ARG A 83 0.55 -54.40 -12.52
N ARG A 84 1.12 -54.76 -13.69
CA ARG A 84 1.31 -56.14 -14.13
C ARG A 84 2.60 -56.69 -13.55
#